data_AF-A0A101WZ28-F1
#
_entry.id   AF-A0A101WZ28-F1
#
_cell.length_a   1.000
_cell.length_b   1.000
_cell.length_c   1.000
_cell.angle_alpha   90.00
_cell.angle_beta   90.00
_cell.angle_gamma   90.00
#
_symmetry.space_group_name_H-M   'P 1'
#
loop_
_entity.id
_entity.type
_entity.pdbx_description
1 polymer ?
#
loop_
_entity_poly.entity_id
_entity_poly.type
_entity_poly.pdbx_seq_one_letter_code
_entity_poly.pdbx_strand_id
1 'polypeptide(L)'
;MNRLDTCRSLVEEAMRCLENGDKECVMRKIEELIKADCHNGYAVGSEIVSRVRELVHELWLRNKDHGFRCGLLTLLRDLGLTKRWARDALRVGGRKLDRWLIKCGINWEGKATRGNLVKEIEGLLRRLGWDEVKMCEEMWRLVGVDVDEFRRHGIEPCAWLEGLESLHDLRRPYWLGLRASDLVIRYNGEINGEIELALGTTNSVDAVFFPTLLKTVKTPSPKIWLKRIASPMVKYILRSIVLSFYVDLGPNEWPWPIELSADELKRVLDGFTDEELSMFLAGEIDGDGVVWYNDGAFVAITACKNCPKRAILDILKEVVAKRFGAIGKIKSYETADALVFHDYNAIKLLKHIVKYMHHPLRRLRAELILAYYEGRVDDEELESLYNMTKYKQGAPDVKRNNALEATTQAAPQTHTHGDA
;
A
#
# COMPACT_ATOMS: atom_id res chain seq x y z
N MET A 1 -42.29 -8.48 -21.76
CA MET A 1 -41.29 -8.48 -22.85
C MET A 1 -39.92 -8.59 -22.20
N ASN A 2 -39.06 -9.52 -22.62
CA ASN A 2 -37.73 -9.69 -22.03
C ASN A 2 -36.82 -8.51 -22.44
N ARG A 3 -35.87 -8.13 -21.58
CA ARG A 3 -34.91 -7.04 -21.83
C ARG A 3 -34.08 -7.31 -23.09
N LEU A 4 -33.72 -8.56 -23.34
CA LEU A 4 -33.01 -8.97 -24.54
C LEU A 4 -33.81 -8.68 -25.83
N ASP A 5 -35.10 -9.01 -25.84
CA ASP A 5 -35.99 -8.75 -26.99
C ASP A 5 -36.19 -7.24 -27.20
N THR A 6 -36.32 -6.50 -26.10
CA THR A 6 -36.43 -5.04 -26.11
C THR A 6 -35.19 -4.40 -26.73
N CYS A 7 -33.99 -4.83 -26.31
CA CYS A 7 -32.74 -4.34 -26.88
C CYS A 7 -32.57 -4.73 -28.34
N ARG A 8 -32.99 -5.94 -28.73
CA ARG A 8 -32.92 -6.38 -30.13
C ARG A 8 -33.81 -5.53 -31.03
N SER A 9 -35.06 -5.26 -30.63
CA SER A 9 -35.98 -4.37 -31.37
C SER A 9 -35.43 -2.96 -31.49
N LEU A 10 -34.94 -2.39 -30.38
CA LEU A 10 -34.38 -1.04 -30.37
C LEU A 10 -33.12 -0.92 -31.25
N VAL A 11 -32.26 -1.93 -31.29
CA VAL A 11 -31.10 -1.96 -32.19
C VAL A 11 -31.56 -2.00 -33.66
N GLU A 12 -32.58 -2.80 -33.99
CA GLU A 12 -33.12 -2.87 -35.36
C GLU A 12 -33.74 -1.54 -35.80
N GLU A 13 -34.49 -0.88 -34.93
CA GLU A 13 -35.04 0.45 -35.19
C GLU A 13 -33.94 1.50 -35.35
N ALA A 14 -32.89 1.45 -34.52
CA ALA A 14 -31.74 2.34 -34.63
C ALA A 14 -30.98 2.13 -35.96
N MET A 15 -30.82 0.89 -36.41
CA MET A 15 -30.20 0.57 -37.70
C MET A 15 -31.02 1.11 -38.87
N ARG A 16 -32.35 0.97 -38.85
CA ARG A 16 -33.22 1.54 -39.90
C ARG A 16 -33.10 3.06 -39.98
N CYS A 17 -33.06 3.74 -38.83
CA CYS A 17 -32.85 5.18 -38.81
C CYS A 17 -31.47 5.58 -39.35
N LEU A 18 -30.44 4.76 -39.09
CA LEU A 18 -29.09 4.97 -39.59
C LEU A 18 -29.01 4.77 -41.11
N GLU A 19 -29.73 3.80 -41.67
CA GLU A 19 -29.86 3.55 -43.10
C GLU A 19 -30.60 4.68 -43.81
N ASN A 20 -31.66 5.21 -43.19
CA ASN A 20 -32.44 6.34 -43.71
C ASN A 20 -31.72 7.70 -43.56
N GLY A 21 -30.55 7.75 -42.92
CA GLY A 21 -29.79 8.98 -42.70
C GLY A 21 -30.42 9.95 -41.67
N ASP A 22 -31.41 9.48 -40.89
CA ASP A 22 -32.11 10.28 -39.88
C ASP A 22 -31.31 10.32 -38.57
N LYS A 23 -30.45 11.34 -38.47
CA LYS A 23 -29.51 11.51 -37.36
C LYS A 23 -30.22 11.72 -36.02
N GLU A 24 -31.35 12.42 -36.03
CA GLU A 24 -32.12 12.72 -34.82
C GLU A 24 -32.80 11.44 -34.31
N CYS A 25 -33.35 10.65 -35.23
CA CYS A 25 -33.90 9.33 -34.87
C CYS A 25 -32.82 8.42 -34.26
N VAL A 26 -31.62 8.32 -34.86
CA VAL A 26 -30.56 7.45 -34.32
C VAL A 26 -30.11 7.92 -32.94
N MET A 27 -29.95 9.22 -32.72
CA MET A 27 -29.58 9.78 -31.41
C MET A 27 -30.62 9.43 -30.33
N ARG A 28 -31.90 9.59 -30.64
CA ARG A 28 -33.00 9.20 -29.73
C ARG A 28 -33.00 7.70 -29.45
N LYS A 29 -32.76 6.87 -30.46
CA LYS A 29 -32.70 5.40 -30.28
C LYS A 29 -31.48 4.95 -29.49
N ILE A 30 -30.33 5.62 -29.62
CA ILE A 30 -29.17 5.38 -28.77
C ILE A 30 -29.47 5.74 -27.30
N GLU A 31 -30.17 6.84 -27.07
CA GLU A 31 -30.61 7.21 -25.71
C GLU A 31 -31.55 6.15 -25.11
N GLU A 32 -32.54 5.68 -25.88
CA GLU A 32 -33.45 4.60 -25.46
C GLU A 32 -32.69 3.29 -25.17
N LEU A 33 -31.72 2.91 -26.02
CA LEU A 33 -30.86 1.74 -25.81
C LEU A 33 -30.03 1.83 -24.54
N ILE A 34 -29.48 3.01 -24.24
CA ILE A 34 -28.66 3.21 -23.05
C ILE A 34 -29.53 3.17 -21.79
N LYS A 35 -30.69 3.86 -21.79
CA LYS A 35 -31.65 3.85 -20.67
C LYS A 35 -32.24 2.46 -20.40
N ALA A 36 -32.31 1.60 -21.41
CA ALA A 36 -32.74 0.21 -21.29
C ALA A 36 -31.61 -0.77 -20.88
N ASP A 37 -30.42 -0.26 -20.50
CA ASP A 37 -29.23 -1.04 -20.14
C ASP A 37 -28.66 -1.95 -21.24
N CYS A 38 -28.98 -1.69 -22.52
CA CYS A 38 -28.49 -2.50 -23.65
C CYS A 38 -26.98 -2.40 -23.88
N HIS A 39 -26.31 -1.49 -23.17
CA HIS A 39 -24.86 -1.28 -23.19
C HIS A 39 -24.10 -2.12 -22.14
N ASN A 40 -24.82 -2.81 -21.24
CA ASN A 40 -24.28 -3.61 -20.14
C ASN A 40 -24.22 -5.11 -20.48
N GLY A 41 -23.00 -5.63 -20.65
CA GLY A 41 -22.78 -7.03 -21.06
C GLY A 41 -23.28 -8.07 -20.04
N TYR A 42 -23.39 -7.71 -18.76
CA TYR A 42 -23.96 -8.58 -17.73
C TYR A 42 -25.48 -8.71 -17.84
N ALA A 43 -26.15 -7.72 -18.43
CA ALA A 43 -27.61 -7.70 -18.53
C ALA A 43 -28.13 -8.34 -19.83
N VAL A 44 -27.41 -8.19 -20.95
CA VAL A 44 -27.93 -8.54 -22.29
C VAL A 44 -26.94 -9.34 -23.16
N GLY A 45 -25.78 -9.73 -22.62
CA GLY A 45 -24.75 -10.48 -23.35
C GLY A 45 -23.90 -9.61 -24.29
N SER A 46 -22.76 -10.15 -24.72
CA SER A 46 -21.76 -9.40 -25.50
C SER A 46 -22.20 -9.05 -26.92
N GLU A 47 -23.08 -9.85 -27.52
CA GLU A 47 -23.56 -9.65 -28.89
C GLU A 47 -24.34 -8.34 -29.04
N ILE A 48 -25.33 -8.12 -28.15
CA ILE A 48 -26.13 -6.88 -28.14
C ILE A 48 -25.24 -5.66 -27.87
N VAL A 49 -24.33 -5.77 -26.91
CA VAL A 49 -23.39 -4.68 -26.60
C VAL A 49 -22.49 -4.33 -27.79
N SER A 50 -22.04 -5.33 -28.56
CA SER A 50 -21.26 -5.09 -29.79
C SER A 50 -22.07 -4.30 -30.81
N ARG A 51 -23.34 -4.69 -31.03
CA ARG A 51 -24.23 -4.00 -31.97
C ARG A 51 -24.51 -2.55 -31.55
N VAL A 52 -24.71 -2.29 -30.26
CA VAL A 52 -24.86 -0.93 -29.74
C VAL A 52 -23.59 -0.10 -29.98
N ARG A 53 -22.41 -0.68 -29.78
CA ARG A 53 -21.13 0.00 -30.08
C ARG A 53 -20.94 0.27 -31.56
N GLU A 54 -21.32 -0.67 -32.43
CA GLU A 54 -21.27 -0.52 -33.88
C GLU A 54 -22.19 0.61 -34.36
N LEU A 55 -23.40 0.73 -33.81
CA LEU A 55 -24.30 1.84 -34.09
C LEU A 55 -23.68 3.20 -33.76
N VAL A 56 -23.09 3.32 -32.56
CA VAL A 56 -22.40 4.55 -32.12
C VAL A 56 -21.18 4.83 -33.01
N HIS A 57 -20.44 3.80 -33.40
CA HIS A 57 -19.28 3.91 -34.29
C HIS A 57 -19.66 4.43 -35.68
N GLU A 58 -20.67 3.80 -36.30
CA GLU A 58 -21.16 4.17 -37.63
C GLU A 58 -21.70 5.60 -37.64
N LEU A 59 -22.47 5.97 -36.62
CA LEU A 59 -22.99 7.33 -36.48
C LEU A 59 -21.86 8.36 -36.36
N TRP A 60 -20.80 8.02 -35.61
CA TRP A 60 -19.60 8.87 -35.48
C TRP A 60 -18.78 9.02 -36.76
N LEU A 61 -18.71 7.95 -37.59
CA LEU A 61 -18.00 7.97 -38.87
C LEU A 61 -18.75 8.79 -39.93
N ARG A 62 -20.06 8.59 -40.05
CA ARG A 62 -20.92 9.26 -41.04
C ARG A 62 -21.05 10.77 -40.78
N ASN A 63 -20.83 11.21 -39.54
CA ASN A 63 -20.98 12.60 -39.14
C ASN A 63 -19.64 13.22 -38.74
N LYS A 64 -19.15 14.12 -39.61
CA LYS A 64 -17.93 14.90 -39.38
C LYS A 64 -18.18 16.30 -38.80
N ASP A 65 -19.45 16.70 -38.70
CA ASP A 65 -19.85 18.00 -38.14
C ASP A 65 -19.40 18.13 -36.68
N HIS A 66 -18.87 19.31 -36.32
CA HIS A 66 -18.34 19.57 -35.00
C HIS A 66 -19.44 19.60 -33.93
N GLY A 67 -20.56 20.28 -34.20
CA GLY A 67 -21.68 20.40 -33.28
C GLY A 67 -22.32 19.04 -32.98
N PHE A 68 -22.52 18.23 -34.02
CA PHE A 68 -23.04 16.88 -33.88
C PHE A 68 -22.14 15.99 -33.01
N ARG A 69 -20.82 16.03 -33.24
CA ARG A 69 -19.86 15.23 -32.46
C ARG A 69 -19.82 15.63 -30.99
N CYS A 70 -19.90 16.94 -30.71
CA CYS A 70 -20.01 17.42 -29.34
C CYS A 70 -21.34 17.03 -28.69
N GLY A 71 -22.45 17.08 -29.44
CA GLY A 71 -23.76 16.62 -28.99
C GLY A 71 -23.78 15.13 -28.64
N LEU A 72 -23.20 14.27 -29.49
CA LEU A 72 -23.08 12.84 -29.21
C LEU A 72 -22.21 12.56 -27.96
N LEU A 73 -21.05 13.21 -27.83
CA LEU A 73 -20.19 13.03 -26.66
C LEU A 73 -20.86 13.50 -25.36
N THR A 74 -21.62 14.60 -25.44
CA THR A 74 -22.41 15.14 -24.33
C THR A 74 -23.51 14.14 -23.91
N LEU A 75 -24.28 13.63 -24.87
CA LEU A 75 -25.32 12.63 -24.64
C LEU A 75 -24.74 11.38 -23.95
N LEU A 76 -23.65 10.83 -24.48
CA LEU A 76 -23.04 9.62 -23.91
C LEU A 76 -22.54 9.85 -22.47
N ARG A 77 -21.97 11.03 -22.17
CA ARG A 77 -21.57 11.41 -20.82
C ARG A 77 -22.78 11.53 -19.89
N ASP A 78 -23.81 12.26 -20.31
CA ASP A 78 -24.97 12.59 -19.48
C ASP A 78 -25.81 11.34 -19.16
N LEU A 79 -25.76 10.33 -20.04
CA LEU A 79 -26.34 9.01 -19.81
C LEU A 79 -25.45 8.08 -18.96
N GLY A 80 -24.37 8.59 -18.37
CA GLY A 80 -23.55 7.86 -17.39
C GLY A 80 -22.56 6.86 -17.98
N LEU A 81 -22.30 6.90 -19.29
CA LEU A 81 -21.32 5.98 -19.90
C LEU A 81 -19.90 6.38 -19.51
N THR A 82 -19.05 5.37 -19.27
CA THR A 82 -17.64 5.64 -18.96
C THR A 82 -16.89 6.16 -20.17
N LYS A 83 -15.89 7.03 -19.93
CA LYS A 83 -14.94 7.49 -20.95
C LYS A 83 -14.28 6.34 -21.72
N ARG A 84 -14.00 5.23 -21.04
CA ARG A 84 -13.47 4.00 -21.67
C ARG A 84 -14.47 3.38 -22.64
N TRP A 85 -15.72 3.24 -22.23
CA TRP A 85 -16.78 2.69 -23.09
C TRP A 85 -16.95 3.56 -24.35
N ALA A 86 -17.01 4.89 -24.19
CA ALA A 86 -17.14 5.82 -25.32
C ALA A 86 -15.94 5.74 -26.26
N ARG A 87 -14.72 5.68 -25.73
CA ARG A 87 -13.49 5.48 -26.53
C ARG A 87 -13.55 4.19 -27.35
N ASP A 88 -14.00 3.09 -26.73
CA ASP A 88 -14.07 1.78 -27.37
C ASP A 88 -15.17 1.77 -28.46
N ALA A 89 -16.34 2.36 -28.19
CA ALA A 89 -17.44 2.48 -29.14
C ALA A 89 -17.07 3.37 -30.36
N LEU A 90 -16.41 4.50 -30.13
CA LEU A 90 -16.02 5.42 -31.19
C LEU A 90 -14.79 4.92 -31.98
N ARG A 91 -14.08 3.91 -31.47
CA ARG A 91 -12.80 3.38 -32.00
C ARG A 91 -11.77 4.48 -32.23
N VAL A 92 -11.67 5.42 -31.29
CA VAL A 92 -10.69 6.51 -31.31
C VAL A 92 -9.62 6.30 -30.24
N GLY A 93 -8.36 6.62 -30.56
CA GLY A 93 -7.29 6.60 -29.56
C GLY A 93 -7.54 7.63 -28.44
N GLY A 94 -7.06 7.34 -27.22
CA GLY A 94 -7.29 8.18 -26.02
C GLY A 94 -6.96 9.66 -26.25
N ARG A 95 -5.75 9.95 -26.73
CA ARG A 95 -5.29 11.31 -27.09
C ARG A 95 -6.19 12.03 -28.11
N LYS A 96 -6.92 11.30 -28.96
CA LYS A 96 -7.84 11.87 -29.94
C LYS A 96 -9.20 12.16 -29.31
N LEU A 97 -9.68 11.31 -28.40
CA LEU A 97 -10.87 11.55 -27.62
C LEU A 97 -10.68 12.76 -26.70
N ASP A 98 -9.56 12.84 -25.98
CA ASP A 98 -9.25 13.96 -25.06
C ASP A 98 -9.28 15.31 -25.77
N ARG A 99 -8.70 15.38 -26.98
CA ARG A 99 -8.78 16.59 -27.82
C ARG A 99 -10.21 16.97 -28.21
N TRP A 100 -11.07 15.99 -28.47
CA TRP A 100 -12.49 16.25 -28.75
C TRP A 100 -13.22 16.73 -27.49
N LEU A 101 -12.95 16.12 -26.33
CA LEU A 101 -13.54 16.55 -25.06
C LEU A 101 -13.19 17.99 -24.73
N ILE A 102 -11.91 18.37 -24.88
CA ILE A 102 -11.44 19.75 -24.70
C ILE A 102 -12.12 20.70 -25.70
N LYS A 103 -12.15 20.34 -26.99
CA LYS A 103 -12.80 21.15 -28.03
C LYS A 103 -14.30 21.34 -27.80
N CYS A 104 -14.96 20.35 -27.23
CA CYS A 104 -16.39 20.40 -26.92
C CYS A 104 -16.69 20.98 -25.53
N GLY A 105 -15.68 21.36 -24.73
CA GLY A 105 -15.88 21.84 -23.36
C GLY A 105 -16.46 20.78 -22.40
N ILE A 106 -16.24 19.50 -22.69
CA ILE A 106 -16.81 18.38 -21.93
C ILE A 106 -15.83 17.94 -20.85
N ASN A 107 -16.19 18.21 -19.59
CA ASN A 107 -15.56 17.52 -18.46
C ASN A 107 -16.23 16.14 -18.30
N TRP A 108 -15.52 15.08 -18.66
CA TRP A 108 -16.02 13.71 -18.54
C TRP A 108 -15.34 13.06 -17.35
N GLU A 109 -16.04 13.06 -16.20
CA GLU A 109 -15.53 12.46 -14.98
C GLU A 109 -15.14 11.00 -15.24
N GLY A 110 -13.86 10.69 -15.02
CA GLY A 110 -13.46 9.30 -14.86
C GLY A 110 -14.23 8.73 -13.68
N LYS A 111 -14.59 7.43 -13.77
CA LYS A 111 -15.08 6.59 -12.67
C LYS A 111 -14.63 7.15 -11.32
N ALA A 112 -15.53 7.35 -10.35
CA ALA A 112 -15.22 7.83 -9.00
C ALA A 112 -13.81 7.42 -8.65
N THR A 113 -12.90 8.39 -8.56
CA THR A 113 -11.47 8.09 -8.47
C THR A 113 -11.30 7.11 -7.32
N ARG A 114 -10.42 6.12 -7.47
CA ARG A 114 -10.20 5.10 -6.43
C ARG A 114 -10.08 5.75 -5.03
N GLY A 115 -9.45 6.93 -4.96
CA GLY A 115 -9.38 7.75 -3.74
C GLY A 115 -10.73 8.23 -3.20
N ASN A 116 -11.69 8.64 -4.03
CA ASN A 116 -13.03 9.04 -3.57
C ASN A 116 -13.83 7.84 -3.05
N LEU A 117 -13.78 6.69 -3.73
CA LEU A 117 -14.41 5.45 -3.24
C LEU A 117 -13.79 4.98 -1.91
N VAL A 118 -12.46 5.05 -1.79
CA VAL A 118 -11.77 4.73 -0.54
C VAL A 118 -12.19 5.68 0.58
N LYS A 119 -12.29 6.99 0.32
CA LYS A 119 -12.75 7.97 1.32
C LYS A 119 -14.19 7.71 1.77
N GLU A 120 -15.09 7.35 0.85
CA GLU A 120 -16.47 6.99 1.19
C GLU A 120 -16.54 5.71 2.05
N ILE A 121 -15.77 4.68 1.68
CA ILE A 121 -15.67 3.44 2.46
C ILE A 121 -15.10 3.74 3.85
N GLU A 122 -13.99 4.48 3.95
CA GLU A 122 -13.41 4.89 5.23
C GLU A 122 -14.40 5.69 6.08
N GLY A 123 -15.17 6.59 5.46
CA GLY A 123 -16.23 7.34 6.15
C GLY A 123 -17.34 6.44 6.69
N LEU A 124 -17.75 5.41 5.95
CA LEU A 124 -18.71 4.40 6.41
C LEU A 124 -18.13 3.55 7.54
N LEU A 125 -16.88 3.13 7.43
CA LEU A 125 -16.20 2.34 8.45
C LEU A 125 -16.07 3.10 9.77
N ARG A 126 -15.66 4.37 9.74
CA ARG A 126 -15.63 5.21 10.94
C ARG A 126 -17.00 5.32 11.60
N ARG A 127 -18.09 5.42 10.83
CA ARG A 127 -19.46 5.42 11.38
C ARG A 127 -19.86 4.07 11.99
N LEU A 128 -19.29 2.97 11.51
CA LEU A 128 -19.46 1.62 12.05
C LEU A 128 -18.48 1.31 13.21
N GLY A 129 -17.78 2.33 13.72
CA GLY A 129 -16.84 2.18 14.83
C GLY A 129 -15.54 1.46 14.45
N TRP A 130 -15.16 1.49 13.18
CA TRP A 130 -13.84 1.05 12.71
C TRP A 130 -12.91 2.25 12.60
N ASP A 131 -11.86 2.24 13.42
CA ASP A 131 -10.76 3.20 13.38
C ASP A 131 -9.40 2.47 13.36
N GLU A 132 -8.34 3.26 13.34
CA GLU A 132 -6.96 2.77 13.30
C GLU A 132 -6.60 1.90 14.52
N VAL A 133 -7.17 2.20 15.69
CA VAL A 133 -6.93 1.42 16.92
C VAL A 133 -7.59 0.06 16.82
N LYS A 134 -8.86 0.00 16.40
CA LYS A 134 -9.57 -1.27 16.20
C LYS A 134 -8.91 -2.12 15.11
N MET A 135 -8.42 -1.52 14.03
CA MET A 135 -7.63 -2.22 13.01
C MET A 135 -6.35 -2.84 13.62
N CYS A 136 -5.66 -2.10 14.48
CA CYS A 136 -4.48 -2.59 15.19
C CYS A 136 -4.82 -3.77 16.12
N GLU A 137 -5.89 -3.68 16.91
CA GLU A 137 -6.32 -4.75 17.82
C GLU A 137 -6.71 -6.03 17.07
N GLU A 138 -7.44 -5.91 15.95
CA GLU A 138 -7.80 -7.07 15.13
C GLU A 138 -6.57 -7.69 14.45
N MET A 139 -5.58 -6.88 14.05
CA MET A 139 -4.30 -7.37 13.56
C MET A 139 -3.55 -8.17 14.64
N TRP A 140 -3.56 -7.70 15.89
CA TRP A 140 -2.97 -8.44 17.02
C TRP A 140 -3.68 -9.76 17.31
N ARG A 141 -5.02 -9.72 17.33
CA ARG A 141 -5.86 -10.92 17.50
C ARG A 141 -5.57 -11.96 16.43
N LEU A 142 -5.46 -11.54 15.17
CA LEU A 142 -5.13 -12.41 14.04
C LEU A 142 -3.79 -13.13 14.24
N VAL A 143 -2.79 -12.42 14.74
CA VAL A 143 -1.47 -13.01 14.97
C VAL A 143 -1.31 -13.68 16.32
N GLY A 144 -2.36 -13.75 17.14
CA GLY A 144 -2.36 -14.41 18.45
C GLY A 144 -1.60 -13.65 19.53
N VAL A 145 -1.68 -12.33 19.53
CA VAL A 145 -1.19 -11.45 20.61
C VAL A 145 -2.40 -10.93 21.38
N ASP A 146 -2.40 -11.14 22.70
CA ASP A 146 -3.46 -10.66 23.59
C ASP A 146 -3.20 -9.20 23.99
N VAL A 147 -3.97 -8.27 23.43
CA VAL A 147 -3.77 -6.83 23.68
C VAL A 147 -4.12 -6.42 25.11
N ASP A 148 -5.07 -7.09 25.74
CA ASP A 148 -5.52 -6.75 27.09
C ASP A 148 -4.50 -7.19 28.13
N GLU A 149 -3.84 -8.34 27.90
CA GLU A 149 -2.76 -8.79 28.76
C GLU A 149 -1.59 -7.80 28.76
N PHE A 150 -1.14 -7.32 27.59
CA PHE A 150 -0.10 -6.28 27.53
C PHE A 150 -0.51 -4.98 28.26
N ARG A 151 -1.77 -4.55 28.13
CA ARG A 151 -2.28 -3.35 28.80
C ARG A 151 -2.31 -3.48 30.33
N ARG A 152 -2.59 -4.68 30.87
CA ARG A 152 -2.50 -4.94 32.32
C ARG A 152 -1.10 -4.68 32.86
N HIS A 153 -0.07 -4.89 32.03
CA HIS A 153 1.34 -4.63 32.34
C HIS A 153 1.79 -3.21 31.93
N GLY A 154 0.85 -2.31 31.62
CA GLY A 154 1.14 -0.92 31.27
C GLY A 154 1.87 -0.75 29.93
N ILE A 155 1.71 -1.71 29.01
CA ILE A 155 2.26 -1.65 27.65
C ILE A 155 1.09 -1.50 26.68
N GLU A 156 1.07 -0.44 25.88
CA GLU A 156 0.01 -0.21 24.87
C GLU A 156 0.40 -0.83 23.51
N PRO A 157 -0.26 -1.92 23.06
CA PRO A 157 0.11 -2.62 21.83
C PRO A 157 -0.08 -1.81 20.56
N CYS A 158 -0.96 -0.80 20.58
CA CYS A 158 -1.22 0.07 19.43
C CYS A 158 -0.44 1.38 19.47
N ALA A 159 0.53 1.53 20.38
CA ALA A 159 1.36 2.71 20.51
C ALA A 159 2.14 3.04 19.22
N TRP A 160 2.41 2.06 18.36
CA TRP A 160 3.07 2.26 17.05
C TRP A 160 2.34 3.23 16.10
N LEU A 161 1.04 3.47 16.32
CA LEU A 161 0.26 4.48 15.60
C LEU A 161 0.60 5.92 16.04
N GLU A 162 1.12 6.12 17.25
CA GLU A 162 1.42 7.44 17.79
C GLU A 162 2.52 8.14 16.98
N GLY A 163 2.25 9.36 16.51
CA GLY A 163 3.21 10.16 15.75
C GLY A 163 3.31 9.77 14.27
N LEU A 164 2.58 8.75 13.82
CA LEU A 164 2.59 8.28 12.43
C LEU A 164 2.04 9.35 11.48
N GLU A 165 1.09 10.18 11.92
CA GLU A 165 0.56 11.34 11.18
C GLU A 165 1.65 12.35 10.84
N SER A 166 2.69 12.44 11.65
CA SER A 166 3.80 13.37 11.43
C SER A 166 4.66 12.98 10.23
N LEU A 167 4.61 11.71 9.81
CA LEU A 167 5.35 11.15 8.67
C LEU A 167 4.77 11.56 7.31
N HIS A 168 3.68 12.33 7.26
CA HIS A 168 3.24 12.98 6.02
C HIS A 168 4.35 13.88 5.41
N ASP A 169 5.25 14.42 6.25
CA ASP A 169 6.43 15.15 5.81
C ASP A 169 7.58 14.17 5.50
N LEU A 170 7.84 13.98 4.20
CA LEU A 170 8.93 13.13 3.70
C LEU A 170 10.32 13.60 4.15
N ARG A 171 10.47 14.84 4.63
CA ARG A 171 11.74 15.37 5.17
C ARG A 171 12.07 14.86 6.56
N ARG A 172 11.19 14.07 7.19
CA ARG A 172 11.52 13.41 8.46
C ARG A 172 12.61 12.35 8.27
N PRO A 173 13.67 12.33 9.10
CA PRO A 173 14.77 11.36 8.98
C PRO A 173 14.36 9.90 9.02
N TYR A 174 13.19 9.59 9.60
CA TYR A 174 12.58 8.27 9.58
C TYR A 174 12.51 7.68 8.15
N TRP A 175 12.10 8.49 7.17
CA TRP A 175 12.02 8.04 5.77
C TRP A 175 13.39 7.69 5.17
N LEU A 176 14.43 8.43 5.57
CA LEU A 176 15.80 8.13 5.16
C LEU A 176 16.29 6.81 5.77
N GLY A 177 15.97 6.56 7.04
CA GLY A 177 16.22 5.28 7.70
C GLY A 177 15.50 4.13 7.01
N LEU A 178 14.22 4.30 6.71
CA LEU A 178 13.46 3.25 6.01
C LEU A 178 14.04 2.97 4.61
N ARG A 179 14.56 3.99 3.91
CA ARG A 179 15.24 3.83 2.61
C ARG A 179 16.58 3.12 2.74
N ALA A 180 17.32 3.32 3.82
CA ALA A 180 18.57 2.61 4.06
C ALA A 180 18.33 1.10 4.25
N SER A 181 17.15 0.72 4.77
CA SER A 181 16.70 -0.66 4.96
C SER A 181 15.80 -1.20 3.83
N ASP A 182 14.47 -1.09 3.94
CA ASP A 182 13.49 -1.85 3.14
C ASP A 182 12.76 -1.03 2.07
N LEU A 183 12.70 0.31 2.20
CA LEU A 183 11.98 1.17 1.27
C LEU A 183 12.71 1.23 -0.07
N VAL A 184 12.05 0.70 -1.09
CA VAL A 184 12.53 0.75 -2.47
C VAL A 184 12.08 2.07 -3.09
N ILE A 185 13.03 2.77 -3.71
CA ILE A 185 12.76 3.99 -4.47
C ILE A 185 13.08 3.72 -5.93
N ARG A 186 12.11 3.96 -6.83
CA ARG A 186 12.30 3.77 -8.28
C ARG A 186 11.94 5.05 -9.03
N TYR A 187 12.72 5.36 -10.05
CA TYR A 187 12.34 6.35 -11.05
C TYR A 187 11.44 5.71 -12.10
N ASN A 188 10.23 6.24 -12.27
CA ASN A 188 9.37 5.90 -13.40
C ASN A 188 9.68 6.84 -14.57
N GLY A 189 10.74 6.52 -15.31
CA GLY A 189 11.23 7.33 -16.44
C GLY A 189 10.27 7.41 -17.65
N GLU A 190 9.21 6.60 -17.68
CA GLU A 190 8.24 6.59 -18.77
C GLU A 190 7.12 7.64 -18.61
N ILE A 191 6.93 8.18 -17.40
CA ILE A 191 5.92 9.20 -17.08
C ILE A 191 6.57 10.29 -16.23
N ASN A 192 6.98 11.39 -16.86
CA ASN A 192 7.26 12.70 -16.24
C ASN A 192 8.24 12.77 -15.03
N GLY A 193 9.09 11.78 -14.78
CA GLY A 193 10.05 11.83 -13.67
C GLY A 193 9.42 11.60 -12.29
N GLU A 194 8.32 10.83 -12.25
CA GLU A 194 7.69 10.39 -11.00
C GLU A 194 8.59 9.40 -10.23
N ILE A 195 8.50 9.46 -8.90
CA ILE A 195 9.27 8.60 -7.99
C ILE A 195 8.31 7.63 -7.29
N GLU A 196 8.48 6.33 -7.52
CA GLU A 196 7.72 5.28 -6.83
C GLU A 196 8.41 4.95 -5.50
N LEU A 197 7.68 5.10 -4.40
CA LEU A 197 8.04 4.54 -3.09
C LEU A 197 7.33 3.20 -2.92
N ALA A 198 8.08 2.11 -2.71
CA ALA A 198 7.50 0.77 -2.62
C ALA A 198 8.04 -0.03 -1.42
N LEU A 199 7.13 -0.67 -0.70
CA LEU A 199 7.42 -1.64 0.36
C LEU A 199 6.80 -2.98 -0.01
N GLY A 200 7.49 -4.08 0.23
CA GLY A 200 7.05 -5.42 -0.15
C GLY A 200 7.23 -6.42 0.99
N THR A 201 6.22 -7.23 1.25
CA THR A 201 6.23 -8.18 2.36
C THR A 201 5.50 -9.49 2.04
N THR A 202 5.79 -10.48 2.87
CA THR A 202 5.04 -11.73 3.02
C THR A 202 4.52 -11.91 4.46
N ASN A 203 4.88 -11.00 5.38
CA ASN A 203 4.50 -11.00 6.80
C ASN A 203 3.12 -10.39 7.00
N SER A 204 2.35 -10.96 7.93
CA SER A 204 0.99 -10.52 8.26
C SER A 204 0.93 -9.14 8.92
N VAL A 205 1.90 -8.83 9.80
CA VAL A 205 1.99 -7.53 10.50
C VAL A 205 2.35 -6.43 9.50
N ASP A 206 3.36 -6.66 8.67
CA ASP A 206 3.79 -5.71 7.63
C ASP A 206 2.68 -5.42 6.60
N ALA A 207 1.83 -6.41 6.33
CA ALA A 207 0.72 -6.26 5.39
C ALA A 207 -0.32 -5.23 5.87
N VAL A 208 -0.40 -4.97 7.17
CA VAL A 208 -1.21 -3.89 7.77
C VAL A 208 -0.36 -2.63 7.96
N PHE A 209 0.87 -2.78 8.44
CA PHE A 209 1.77 -1.66 8.73
C PHE A 209 2.17 -0.88 7.47
N PHE A 210 2.66 -1.53 6.41
CA PHE A 210 3.15 -0.86 5.20
C PHE A 210 2.10 0.02 4.50
N PRO A 211 0.86 -0.43 4.24
CA PRO A 211 -0.14 0.46 3.68
C PRO A 211 -0.52 1.58 4.64
N THR A 212 -0.56 1.33 5.96
CA THR A 212 -0.83 2.38 6.97
C THR A 212 0.25 3.46 6.95
N LEU A 213 1.52 3.05 6.89
CA LEU A 213 2.67 3.94 6.80
C LEU A 213 2.64 4.76 5.50
N LEU A 214 2.48 4.12 4.34
CA LEU A 214 2.46 4.83 3.05
C LEU A 214 1.24 5.76 2.89
N LYS A 215 0.11 5.42 3.53
CA LYS A 215 -1.11 6.25 3.55
C LYS A 215 -0.88 7.62 4.18
N THR A 216 0.12 7.78 5.04
CA THR A 216 0.51 9.10 5.58
C THR A 216 0.94 10.08 4.50
N VAL A 217 1.47 9.56 3.39
CA VAL A 217 1.94 10.35 2.25
C VAL A 217 0.84 10.46 1.19
N LYS A 218 0.40 9.32 0.63
CA LYS A 218 -0.65 9.23 -0.39
C LYS A 218 -1.36 7.88 -0.28
N THR A 219 -2.55 7.76 -0.87
CA THR A 219 -3.28 6.47 -0.90
C THR A 219 -2.44 5.40 -1.62
N PRO A 220 -2.01 4.32 -0.94
CA PRO A 220 -1.15 3.31 -1.54
C PRO A 220 -1.92 2.41 -2.51
N SER A 221 -1.23 1.99 -3.56
CA SER A 221 -1.71 0.97 -4.48
C SER A 221 -1.08 -0.38 -4.17
N PRO A 222 -1.86 -1.46 -4.05
CA PRO A 222 -1.33 -2.81 -3.87
C PRO A 222 -0.89 -3.39 -5.23
N LYS A 223 0.19 -4.17 -5.19
CA LYS A 223 0.72 -4.96 -6.29
C LYS A 223 1.02 -6.36 -5.75
N ILE A 224 0.47 -7.37 -6.39
CA ILE A 224 0.62 -8.78 -5.98
C ILE A 224 1.45 -9.48 -7.05
N TRP A 225 2.47 -10.23 -6.63
CA TRP A 225 3.19 -11.12 -7.53
C TRP A 225 3.62 -12.42 -6.85
N LEU A 226 3.86 -13.43 -7.67
CA LEU A 226 4.37 -14.72 -7.22
C LEU A 226 5.90 -14.68 -7.23
N LYS A 227 6.51 -14.85 -6.06
CA LYS A 227 7.94 -15.12 -5.96
C LYS A 227 8.14 -16.63 -5.83
N ARG A 228 8.95 -17.20 -6.73
CA ARG A 228 9.46 -18.56 -6.55
C ARG A 228 10.68 -18.47 -5.65
N ILE A 229 10.58 -18.97 -4.42
CA ILE A 229 11.73 -19.08 -3.53
C ILE A 229 12.31 -20.47 -3.71
N ALA A 230 13.53 -20.55 -4.25
CA ALA A 230 14.37 -21.73 -4.14
C ALA A 230 15.20 -21.58 -2.87
N SER A 231 14.91 -22.38 -1.85
CA SER A 231 15.74 -22.46 -0.63
C SER A 231 16.22 -23.91 -0.47
N PRO A 232 17.53 -24.15 -0.23
CA PRO A 232 18.06 -25.48 0.06
C PRO A 232 17.48 -26.12 1.33
N MET A 233 16.91 -25.33 2.24
CA MET A 233 16.43 -25.79 3.55
C MET A 233 14.94 -26.19 3.60
N VAL A 234 14.18 -26.00 2.52
CA VAL A 234 12.75 -26.37 2.48
C VAL A 234 12.55 -27.44 1.41
N LYS A 235 12.07 -28.62 1.82
CA LYS A 235 11.83 -29.79 0.94
C LYS A 235 10.79 -29.56 -0.17
N TYR A 236 10.15 -28.39 -0.21
CA TYR A 236 9.10 -28.02 -1.16
C TYR A 236 9.42 -26.68 -1.82
N ILE A 237 9.05 -26.53 -3.10
CA ILE A 237 9.04 -25.23 -3.79
C ILE A 237 7.98 -24.35 -3.11
N LEU A 238 8.40 -23.42 -2.26
CA LEU A 238 7.51 -22.40 -1.72
C LEU A 238 7.23 -21.37 -2.81
N ARG A 239 5.99 -21.37 -3.31
CA ARG A 239 5.43 -20.21 -4.01
C ARG A 239 4.97 -19.24 -2.92
N SER A 240 5.76 -18.22 -2.63
CA SER A 240 5.33 -17.15 -1.73
C SER A 240 4.61 -16.09 -2.55
N ILE A 241 3.37 -15.75 -2.16
CA ILE A 241 2.68 -14.58 -2.68
C ILE A 241 3.29 -13.37 -1.98
N VAL A 242 3.94 -12.50 -2.74
CA VAL A 242 4.48 -11.24 -2.22
C VAL A 242 3.45 -10.16 -2.47
N LEU A 243 3.11 -9.46 -1.41
CA LEU A 243 2.26 -8.28 -1.45
C LEU A 243 3.17 -7.06 -1.33
N SER A 244 2.98 -6.09 -2.22
CA SER A 244 3.68 -4.81 -2.14
C SER A 244 2.72 -3.67 -2.26
N PHE A 245 3.04 -2.60 -1.58
CA PHE A 245 2.30 -1.35 -1.61
C PHE A 245 3.23 -0.28 -2.13
N TYR A 246 2.71 0.57 -2.99
CA TYR A 246 3.47 1.68 -3.54
C TYR A 246 2.66 2.96 -3.62
N VAL A 247 3.36 4.09 -3.57
CA VAL A 247 2.82 5.42 -3.84
C VAL A 247 3.69 6.12 -4.87
N ASP A 248 3.04 6.80 -5.80
CA ASP A 248 3.72 7.61 -6.82
C ASP A 248 3.83 9.06 -6.32
N LEU A 249 5.07 9.53 -6.21
CA LEU A 249 5.40 10.89 -5.87
C LEU A 249 5.56 11.74 -7.13
N GLY A 250 5.19 13.00 -7.00
CA GLY A 250 5.49 14.00 -8.02
C GLY A 250 7.01 14.23 -8.15
N PRO A 251 7.45 14.86 -9.25
CA PRO A 251 8.86 15.21 -9.42
C PRO A 251 9.34 16.07 -8.26
N ASN A 252 10.51 15.74 -7.69
CA ASN A 252 11.16 16.45 -6.57
C ASN A 252 10.42 16.42 -5.22
N GLU A 253 9.38 15.59 -5.05
CA GLU A 253 8.72 15.42 -3.74
C GLU A 253 9.59 14.62 -2.74
N TRP A 254 10.48 13.75 -3.25
CA TRP A 254 11.42 13.01 -2.42
C TRP A 254 12.65 13.87 -2.06
N PRO A 255 12.88 14.19 -0.78
CA PRO A 255 13.89 15.18 -0.39
C PRO A 255 15.29 14.59 -0.15
N TRP A 256 15.41 13.26 -0.12
CA TRP A 256 16.66 12.60 0.22
C TRP A 256 17.41 12.10 -1.01
N PRO A 257 18.73 11.89 -0.93
CA PRO A 257 19.47 11.27 -2.02
C PRO A 257 19.00 9.82 -2.25
N ILE A 258 18.75 9.47 -3.51
CA ILE A 258 18.29 8.13 -3.93
C ILE A 258 19.43 7.15 -4.06
N GLU A 259 20.63 7.64 -4.36
CA GLU A 259 21.90 6.94 -4.20
C GLU A 259 22.61 7.65 -3.05
N LEU A 260 23.01 6.91 -2.02
CA LEU A 260 23.81 7.46 -0.91
C LEU A 260 25.10 6.67 -0.89
N SER A 261 26.21 7.34 -1.15
CA SER A 261 27.51 6.81 -0.77
C SER A 261 27.62 6.75 0.77
N ALA A 262 28.55 5.94 1.24
CA ALA A 262 28.89 5.86 2.66
C ALA A 262 29.27 7.26 3.22
N ASP A 263 30.07 8.03 2.48
CA ASP A 263 30.51 9.36 2.91
C ASP A 263 29.37 10.38 2.97
N GLU A 264 28.45 10.34 2.01
CA GLU A 264 27.26 11.21 2.02
C GLU A 264 26.34 10.87 3.19
N LEU A 265 26.11 9.58 3.44
CA LEU A 265 25.32 9.16 4.59
C LEU A 265 25.97 9.63 5.90
N LYS A 266 27.28 9.45 6.06
CA LYS A 266 28.00 9.92 7.24
C LYS A 266 27.85 11.43 7.45
N ARG A 267 28.01 12.23 6.39
CA ARG A 267 27.81 13.69 6.46
C ARG A 267 26.39 14.07 6.88
N VAL A 268 25.38 13.38 6.34
CA VAL A 268 23.98 13.61 6.72
C VAL A 268 23.76 13.28 8.20
N LEU A 269 24.22 12.12 8.65
CA LEU A 269 24.07 11.68 10.04
C LEU A 269 24.85 12.55 11.04
N ASP A 270 26.02 13.06 10.66
CA ASP A 270 26.79 14.00 11.47
C ASP A 270 26.08 15.35 11.65
N GLY A 271 25.22 15.73 10.68
CA GLY A 271 24.40 16.95 10.73
C GLY A 271 23.12 16.81 11.57
N PHE A 272 22.71 15.59 11.92
CA PHE A 272 21.48 15.35 12.69
C PHE A 272 21.64 15.71 14.17
N THR A 273 20.58 16.27 14.73
CA THR A 273 20.33 16.30 16.19
C THR A 273 20.14 14.88 16.73
N ASP A 274 20.18 14.72 18.06
CA ASP A 274 19.99 13.38 18.68
C ASP A 274 18.57 12.84 18.40
N GLU A 275 17.58 13.73 18.34
CA GLU A 275 16.21 13.39 17.97
C GLU A 275 16.11 12.92 16.51
N GLU A 276 16.71 13.65 15.57
CA GLU A 276 16.72 13.26 14.15
C GLU A 276 17.47 11.94 13.92
N LEU A 277 18.59 11.73 14.60
CA LEU A 277 19.31 10.45 14.58
C LEU A 277 18.46 9.31 15.15
N SER A 278 17.69 9.57 16.21
CA SER A 278 16.78 8.58 16.78
C SER A 278 15.65 8.21 15.82
N MET A 279 15.07 9.19 15.11
CA MET A 279 14.08 8.96 14.06
C MET A 279 14.65 8.14 12.90
N PHE A 280 15.87 8.48 12.44
CA PHE A 280 16.56 7.72 11.40
C PHE A 280 16.77 6.25 11.80
N LEU A 281 17.27 6.01 13.02
CA LEU A 281 17.53 4.64 13.50
C LEU A 281 16.25 3.85 13.70
N ALA A 282 15.16 4.50 14.14
CA ALA A 282 13.86 3.86 14.22
C ALA A 282 13.37 3.40 12.83
N GLY A 283 13.46 4.27 11.81
CA GLY A 283 13.11 3.91 10.43
C GLY A 283 13.98 2.78 9.85
N GLU A 284 15.28 2.79 10.14
CA GLU A 284 16.20 1.70 9.73
C GLU A 284 15.82 0.36 10.38
N ILE A 285 15.52 0.39 11.68
CA ILE A 285 15.15 -0.82 12.43
C ILE A 285 13.74 -1.31 12.03
N ASP A 286 12.83 -0.41 11.74
CA ASP A 286 11.46 -0.73 11.31
C ASP A 286 11.35 -1.25 9.89
N GLY A 287 12.36 -1.05 9.05
CA GLY A 287 12.49 -1.75 7.78
C GLY A 287 13.02 -3.17 7.99
N ASP A 288 14.33 -3.29 8.23
CA ASP A 288 15.03 -4.59 8.24
C ASP A 288 15.78 -4.87 9.57
N GLY A 289 15.42 -4.18 10.65
CA GLY A 289 16.00 -4.42 11.97
C GLY A 289 15.42 -5.63 12.70
N VAL A 290 16.11 -6.02 13.77
CA VAL A 290 15.70 -7.06 14.71
C VAL A 290 15.68 -6.48 16.11
N VAL A 291 14.54 -6.62 16.80
CA VAL A 291 14.42 -6.43 18.25
C VAL A 291 14.04 -7.77 18.86
N TRP A 292 14.87 -8.25 19.77
CA TRP A 292 14.78 -9.60 20.33
C TRP A 292 15.18 -9.63 21.81
N TYR A 293 14.69 -10.65 22.53
CA TYR A 293 15.14 -11.01 23.88
C TYR A 293 15.50 -12.50 23.92
N ASN A 294 16.75 -12.80 24.28
CA ASN A 294 17.20 -14.16 24.55
C ASN A 294 18.29 -14.11 25.62
N ASP A 295 17.93 -14.43 26.86
CA ASP A 295 18.78 -14.30 28.05
C ASP A 295 19.32 -12.87 28.28
N GLY A 296 18.81 -11.90 27.52
CA GLY A 296 19.29 -10.53 27.43
C GLY A 296 18.70 -9.79 26.23
N ALA A 297 18.68 -8.46 26.32
CA ALA A 297 18.18 -7.60 25.24
C ALA A 297 19.10 -7.62 24.02
N PHE A 298 18.50 -7.67 22.83
CA PHE A 298 19.22 -7.76 21.56
C PHE A 298 18.59 -6.85 20.51
N VAL A 299 19.40 -5.98 19.92
CA VAL A 299 19.01 -5.19 18.74
C VAL A 299 20.04 -5.42 17.64
N ALA A 300 19.57 -5.66 16.42
CA ALA A 300 20.45 -5.78 15.26
C ALA A 300 19.93 -5.02 14.04
N ILE A 301 20.86 -4.50 13.25
CA ILE A 301 20.62 -3.94 11.92
C ILE A 301 21.42 -4.80 10.95
N THR A 302 20.72 -5.41 9.99
CA THR A 302 21.32 -6.32 9.01
C THR A 302 21.61 -5.63 7.69
N ALA A 303 22.70 -6.04 7.04
CA ALA A 303 22.99 -5.66 5.67
C ALA A 303 23.51 -6.86 4.89
N CYS A 304 23.19 -6.93 3.60
CA CYS A 304 23.79 -7.92 2.71
C CYS A 304 25.32 -7.82 2.70
N LYS A 305 26.00 -8.97 2.66
CA LYS A 305 27.47 -9.02 2.79
C LYS A 305 28.19 -8.38 1.60
N ASN A 306 27.70 -8.65 0.38
CA ASN A 306 28.30 -8.20 -0.87
C ASN A 306 27.48 -7.08 -1.52
N CYS A 307 27.12 -6.06 -0.75
CA CYS A 307 26.36 -4.93 -1.28
C CYS A 307 26.82 -3.58 -0.69
N PRO A 308 26.59 -2.46 -1.39
CA PRO A 308 26.98 -1.14 -0.90
C PRO A 308 26.40 -0.79 0.48
N LYS A 309 25.21 -1.31 0.81
CA LYS A 309 24.57 -1.11 2.12
C LYS A 309 25.41 -1.61 3.29
N ARG A 310 26.37 -2.52 3.07
CA ARG A 310 27.24 -3.01 4.14
C ARG A 310 28.02 -1.89 4.82
N ALA A 311 28.44 -0.85 4.08
CA ALA A 311 29.20 0.27 4.62
C ALA A 311 28.39 1.09 5.65
N ILE A 312 27.05 1.01 5.61
CA ILE A 312 26.16 1.67 6.57
C ILE A 312 26.43 1.17 8.00
N LEU A 313 26.69 -0.13 8.17
CA LEU A 313 26.90 -0.71 9.51
C LEU A 313 28.11 -0.11 10.23
N ASP A 314 29.20 0.18 9.52
CA ASP A 314 30.40 0.78 10.12
C ASP A 314 30.13 2.22 10.56
N ILE A 315 29.42 3.00 9.73
CA ILE A 315 29.01 4.37 10.06
C ILE A 315 28.09 4.38 11.28
N LEU A 316 27.05 3.54 11.28
CA LEU A 316 26.09 3.48 12.39
C LEU A 316 26.77 3.06 13.69
N LYS A 317 27.73 2.11 13.63
CA LYS A 317 28.51 1.70 14.81
C LYS A 317 29.24 2.89 15.44
N GLU A 318 29.89 3.72 14.62
CA GLU A 318 30.63 4.91 15.09
C GLU A 318 29.68 5.97 15.66
N VAL A 319 28.64 6.34 14.90
CA VAL A 319 27.72 7.42 15.24
C VAL A 319 26.93 7.09 16.51
N VAL A 320 26.38 5.88 16.61
CA VAL A 320 25.61 5.45 17.78
C VAL A 320 26.49 5.37 19.03
N ALA A 321 27.71 4.86 18.91
CA ALA A 321 28.64 4.83 20.05
C ALA A 321 29.01 6.24 20.53
N LYS A 322 29.27 7.17 19.60
CA LYS A 322 29.64 8.54 19.91
C LYS A 322 28.48 9.35 20.53
N ARG A 323 27.28 9.21 19.98
CA ARG A 323 26.12 10.06 20.32
C ARG A 323 25.31 9.50 21.48
N PHE A 324 25.07 8.18 21.49
CA PHE A 324 24.21 7.52 22.47
C PHE A 324 24.98 6.66 23.47
N GLY A 325 26.31 6.53 23.31
CA GLY A 325 27.13 5.72 24.21
C GLY A 325 26.76 4.23 24.20
N ALA A 326 26.09 3.77 23.13
CA ALA A 326 25.71 2.38 22.91
C ALA A 326 26.73 1.72 21.98
N ILE A 327 27.48 0.75 22.49
CA ILE A 327 28.58 0.12 21.78
C ILE A 327 28.07 -1.12 21.05
N GLY A 328 28.05 -1.07 19.72
CA GLY A 328 27.69 -2.18 18.86
C GLY A 328 28.90 -2.98 18.37
N LYS A 329 28.68 -4.26 18.06
CA LYS A 329 29.67 -5.16 17.44
C LYS A 329 29.13 -5.63 16.10
N ILE A 330 29.97 -5.61 15.07
CA ILE A 330 29.63 -6.19 13.79
C ILE A 330 29.90 -7.69 13.84
N LYS A 331 28.89 -8.49 13.50
CA LYS A 331 28.98 -9.94 13.35
C LYS A 331 28.79 -10.28 11.87
N SER A 332 29.60 -11.24 11.38
CA SER A 332 29.47 -11.74 10.03
C SER A 332 28.77 -13.09 10.03
N TYR A 333 27.80 -13.24 9.13
CA TYR A 333 27.09 -14.48 8.85
C TYR A 333 27.39 -14.93 7.41
N GLU A 334 26.81 -16.05 7.01
CA GLU A 334 27.04 -16.66 5.69
C GLU A 334 26.67 -15.70 4.54
N THR A 335 25.48 -15.08 4.62
CA THR A 335 24.92 -14.26 3.54
C THR A 335 24.77 -12.76 3.89
N ALA A 336 24.95 -12.40 5.15
CA ALA A 336 24.73 -11.06 5.67
C ALA A 336 25.73 -10.73 6.79
N ASP A 337 25.92 -9.44 7.04
CA ASP A 337 26.56 -8.96 8.26
C ASP A 337 25.53 -8.17 9.08
N ALA A 338 25.74 -8.08 10.39
CA ALA A 338 24.85 -7.34 11.27
C ALA A 338 25.62 -6.48 12.28
N LEU A 339 25.17 -5.24 12.47
CA LEU A 339 25.56 -4.43 13.61
C LEU A 339 24.65 -4.81 14.78
N VAL A 340 25.24 -5.33 15.86
CA VAL A 340 24.51 -5.92 16.97
C VAL A 340 24.83 -5.20 18.28
N PHE A 341 23.78 -4.87 19.03
CA PHE A 341 23.82 -4.33 20.39
C PHE A 341 23.24 -5.37 21.35
N HIS A 342 23.95 -5.62 22.45
CA HIS A 342 23.56 -6.58 23.50
C HIS A 342 23.32 -5.86 24.82
N ASP A 343 22.41 -6.42 25.61
CA ASP A 343 22.13 -6.07 27.00
C ASP A 343 21.99 -4.56 27.20
N TYR A 344 22.80 -4.00 28.09
CA TYR A 344 22.81 -2.58 28.40
C TYR A 344 22.97 -1.66 27.17
N ASN A 345 23.71 -2.08 26.14
CA ASN A 345 23.84 -1.29 24.91
C ASN A 345 22.56 -1.33 24.06
N ALA A 346 21.86 -2.47 24.04
CA ALA A 346 20.55 -2.56 23.40
C ALA A 346 19.54 -1.66 24.13
N ILE A 347 19.51 -1.71 25.47
CA ILE A 347 18.62 -0.88 26.28
C ILE A 347 18.88 0.61 26.08
N LYS A 348 20.15 1.03 26.10
CA LYS A 348 20.53 2.42 25.79
C LYS A 348 19.97 2.86 24.45
N LEU A 349 20.18 2.06 23.40
CA LEU A 349 19.66 2.37 22.07
C LEU A 349 18.13 2.45 22.05
N LEU A 350 17.44 1.46 22.62
CA LEU A 350 15.97 1.40 22.66
C LEU A 350 15.36 2.63 23.35
N LYS A 351 15.95 3.10 24.46
CA LYS A 351 15.48 4.31 25.17
C LYS A 351 15.49 5.57 24.31
N HIS A 352 16.37 5.66 23.32
CA HIS A 352 16.41 6.79 22.39
C HIS A 352 15.38 6.66 21.27
N ILE A 353 15.15 5.44 20.77
CA ILE A 353 14.44 5.24 19.50
C ILE A 353 12.98 4.80 19.64
N VAL A 354 12.58 4.17 20.76
CA VAL A 354 11.29 3.45 20.86
C VAL A 354 10.08 4.32 20.53
N LYS A 355 10.10 5.59 20.96
CA LYS A 355 9.02 6.55 20.69
C LYS A 355 8.88 6.96 19.23
N TYR A 356 9.88 6.68 18.40
CA TYR A 356 9.86 6.93 16.95
C TYR A 356 9.68 5.64 16.14
N MET A 357 9.55 4.49 16.80
CA MET A 357 9.26 3.24 16.12
C MET A 357 7.76 3.15 15.80
N HIS A 358 7.48 2.70 14.60
CA HIS A 358 6.14 2.52 14.05
C HIS A 358 5.91 1.09 13.55
N HIS A 359 6.94 0.25 13.46
CA HIS A 359 6.69 -1.16 13.15
C HIS A 359 6.02 -1.86 14.35
N PRO A 360 4.81 -2.44 14.20
CA PRO A 360 4.00 -2.89 15.33
C PRO A 360 4.73 -3.91 16.22
N LEU A 361 5.27 -4.98 15.63
CA LEU A 361 5.93 -6.06 16.40
C LEU A 361 7.26 -5.63 17.03
N ARG A 362 8.02 -4.77 16.36
CA ARG A 362 9.34 -4.34 16.83
C ARG A 362 9.19 -3.33 17.96
N ARG A 363 8.24 -2.38 17.85
CA ARG A 363 7.90 -1.48 18.94
C ARG A 363 7.33 -2.23 20.14
N LEU A 364 6.36 -3.15 19.94
CA LEU A 364 5.81 -3.94 21.05
C LEU A 364 6.91 -4.69 21.83
N ARG A 365 7.85 -5.32 21.12
CA ARG A 365 9.01 -5.98 21.74
C ARG A 365 9.94 -5.00 22.44
N ALA A 366 10.20 -3.84 21.85
CA ALA A 366 11.04 -2.82 22.46
C ALA A 366 10.43 -2.31 23.77
N GLU A 367 9.14 -1.99 23.78
CA GLU A 367 8.40 -1.55 24.97
C GLU A 367 8.40 -2.64 26.07
N LEU A 368 8.17 -3.90 25.70
CA LEU A 368 8.23 -5.03 26.65
C LEU A 368 9.62 -5.21 27.24
N ILE A 369 10.66 -5.16 26.41
CA ILE A 369 12.05 -5.26 26.89
C ILE A 369 12.38 -4.10 27.82
N LEU A 370 11.97 -2.87 27.48
CA LEU A 370 12.18 -1.71 28.35
C LEU A 370 11.43 -1.85 29.67
N ALA A 371 10.17 -2.30 29.64
CA ALA A 371 9.36 -2.54 30.83
C ALA A 371 10.01 -3.55 31.79
N TYR A 372 10.55 -4.65 31.24
CA TYR A 372 11.28 -5.64 32.02
C TYR A 372 12.55 -5.04 32.67
N TYR A 373 13.39 -4.34 31.91
CA TYR A 373 14.61 -3.72 32.46
C TYR A 373 14.33 -2.55 33.42
N GLU A 374 13.13 -1.98 33.38
CA GLU A 374 12.65 -0.97 34.33
C GLU A 374 12.02 -1.58 35.59
N GLY A 375 11.88 -2.91 35.66
CA GLY A 375 11.26 -3.61 36.77
C GLY A 375 9.73 -3.47 36.83
N ARG A 376 9.08 -3.13 35.71
CA ARG A 376 7.61 -3.08 35.58
C ARG A 376 7.00 -4.44 35.26
N VAL A 377 7.82 -5.36 34.73
CA VAL A 377 7.46 -6.72 34.32
C VAL A 377 8.52 -7.65 34.88
N ASP A 378 8.13 -8.77 35.48
CA ASP A 378 9.04 -9.78 36.01
C ASP A 378 9.45 -10.85 34.97
N ASP A 379 10.23 -11.86 35.39
CA ASP A 379 10.73 -12.92 34.52
C ASP A 379 9.59 -13.77 33.92
N GLU A 380 8.56 -14.12 34.72
CA GLU A 380 7.44 -14.96 34.29
C GLU A 380 6.52 -14.19 33.34
N GLU A 381 6.24 -12.94 33.66
CA GLU A 381 5.46 -12.02 32.84
C GLU A 381 6.18 -11.74 31.51
N LEU A 382 7.50 -11.51 31.53
CA LEU A 382 8.30 -11.33 30.32
C LEU A 382 8.23 -12.58 29.44
N GLU A 383 8.44 -13.77 30.00
CA GLU A 383 8.40 -15.01 29.23
C GLU A 383 7.02 -15.20 28.57
N SER A 384 5.95 -15.02 29.33
CA SER A 384 4.57 -15.13 28.86
C SER A 384 4.27 -14.15 27.71
N LEU A 385 4.52 -12.86 27.92
CA LEU A 385 4.26 -11.81 26.94
C LEU A 385 5.14 -11.97 25.70
N TYR A 386 6.43 -12.24 25.89
CA TYR A 386 7.38 -12.35 24.79
C TYR A 386 7.09 -13.56 23.90
N ASN A 387 6.63 -14.68 24.48
CA ASN A 387 6.25 -15.88 23.73
C ASN A 387 5.13 -15.63 22.71
N MET A 388 4.16 -14.75 23.01
CA MET A 388 3.12 -14.35 22.05
C MET A 388 3.69 -13.64 20.81
N THR A 389 4.81 -12.93 20.99
CA THR A 389 5.49 -12.20 19.91
C THR A 389 6.41 -13.08 19.07
N LYS A 390 6.79 -14.28 19.53
CA LYS A 390 7.73 -15.17 18.83
C LYS A 390 7.13 -15.73 17.54
N TYR A 391 8.01 -16.06 16.61
CA TYR A 391 7.66 -16.83 15.43
C TYR A 391 7.70 -18.33 15.75
N LYS A 392 6.74 -19.12 15.27
CA LYS A 392 6.77 -20.59 15.36
C LYS A 392 7.87 -21.13 14.44
N GLN A 393 8.86 -21.82 15.00
CA GLN A 393 9.93 -22.45 14.24
C GLN A 393 9.50 -23.82 13.72
N GLY A 394 9.85 -24.15 12.47
CA GLY A 394 9.62 -25.48 11.88
C GLY A 394 8.16 -25.83 11.54
N ALA A 395 7.21 -24.91 11.75
CA ALA A 395 5.79 -25.10 11.46
C ALA A 395 5.20 -23.88 10.74
N PRO A 396 4.02 -24.00 10.09
CA PRO A 396 3.28 -22.84 9.61
C PRO A 396 3.03 -21.85 10.77
N ASP A 397 3.33 -20.58 10.51
CA ASP A 397 3.19 -19.49 11.46
C ASP A 397 2.27 -18.45 10.86
N VAL A 398 1.20 -18.08 11.58
CA VAL A 398 0.24 -17.06 11.14
C VAL A 398 0.91 -15.72 10.84
N LYS A 399 2.04 -15.40 11.48
CA LYS A 399 2.82 -14.17 11.24
C LYS A 399 3.65 -14.23 9.95
N ARG A 400 3.90 -15.42 9.37
CA ARG A 400 4.79 -15.61 8.19
C ARG A 400 4.03 -16.12 6.98
N ASN A 401 4.29 -15.52 5.81
CA ASN A 401 3.72 -15.92 4.52
C ASN A 401 2.19 -15.81 4.41
N ASN A 402 1.53 -15.09 5.32
CA ASN A 402 0.07 -14.87 5.28
C ASN A 402 -0.29 -13.40 5.04
N ALA A 403 0.62 -12.59 4.49
CA ALA A 403 0.37 -11.18 4.16
C ALA A 403 -0.96 -10.94 3.42
N LEU A 404 -1.29 -11.78 2.43
CA LEU A 404 -2.53 -11.63 1.66
C LEU A 404 -3.76 -11.89 2.54
N GLU A 405 -3.75 -12.97 3.32
CA GLU A 405 -4.83 -13.32 4.24
C GLU A 405 -5.01 -12.23 5.31
N ALA A 406 -3.91 -11.76 5.90
CA ALA A 406 -3.92 -10.68 6.88
C ALA A 406 -4.48 -9.38 6.30
N THR A 407 -4.11 -9.02 5.06
CA THR A 407 -4.69 -7.86 4.38
C THR A 407 -6.20 -8.02 4.19
N THR A 408 -6.67 -9.21 3.85
CA THR A 408 -8.10 -9.45 3.72
C THR A 408 -8.82 -9.39 5.07
N GLN A 409 -8.28 -9.98 6.14
CA GLN A 409 -8.96 -10.03 7.44
C GLN A 409 -8.88 -8.72 8.22
N ALA A 410 -7.78 -7.98 8.09
CA ALA A 410 -7.63 -6.64 8.66
C ALA A 410 -8.45 -5.59 7.90
N ALA A 411 -8.80 -5.87 6.63
CA ALA A 411 -9.83 -5.10 5.95
C ALA A 411 -11.19 -5.48 6.55
N PRO A 412 -12.04 -4.51 6.89
CA PRO A 412 -13.36 -4.79 7.43
C PRO A 412 -14.13 -5.68 6.48
N GLN A 413 -14.35 -6.92 6.92
CA GLN A 413 -15.20 -7.85 6.21
C GLN A 413 -16.62 -7.30 6.31
N THR A 414 -17.14 -6.81 5.19
CA THR A 414 -18.59 -6.60 5.08
C THR A 414 -19.21 -7.98 5.09
N HIS A 415 -19.55 -8.48 6.27
CA HIS A 415 -20.39 -9.66 6.38
C HIS A 415 -21.73 -9.31 5.74
N THR A 416 -21.92 -9.73 4.49
CA THR A 416 -23.23 -9.83 3.83
C THR A 416 -23.95 -11.10 4.27
N HIS A 417 -23.77 -11.51 5.53
CA HIS A 417 -24.69 -12.44 6.16
C HIS A 417 -25.85 -11.60 6.66
N GLY A 418 -26.91 -11.55 5.83
CA GLY A 418 -28.23 -11.28 6.37
C GLY A 418 -28.51 -12.32 7.45
N ASP A 419 -28.93 -11.83 8.61
CA ASP A 419 -29.51 -12.67 9.65
C ASP A 419 -30.58 -13.56 9.00
N ALA A 420 -30.43 -14.87 9.17
CA ALA A 420 -31.45 -15.86 8.91
C ALA A 420 -31.67 -16.66 10.19
#